data_AF-A0A7W1FG57-F1
#
_entry.id   AF-A0A7W1FG57-F1
#
_cell.length_a   1.000
_cell.length_b   1.000
_cell.length_c   1.000
_cell.angle_alpha   90.00
_cell.angle_beta   90.00
_cell.angle_gamma   90.00
#
_symmetry.space_group_name_H-M   'P 1'
#
loop_
_entity.id
_entity.type
_entity.pdbx_description
1 polymer ?
#
loop_
_entity_poly.entity_id
_entity_poly.type
_entity_poly.pdbx_seq_one_letter_code
_entity_poly.pdbx_strand_id
1 'polypeptide(L)'
;MKKKTENSNGSEKLPRARDFKLPKRLTKDQKELIEAFREAMKALKEEERKYGKKPIFDTSVFPDYAVRIEDLLLSCLFPSVIFYELVATSIDDSTLKKYERWRGLASKNKLLINPTASDWWETSKAIRRLYLIETEQPSKIKTLRNDALLARLTVMHDGFIVTHDVDDFQIIQKVMPNVKIMTAQEFFDY
;
A
#
# COMPACT_ATOMS: atom_id res chain seq x y z
N MET A 1 55.55 2.74 30.07
CA MET A 1 54.30 3.38 30.53
C MET A 1 53.12 2.77 29.79
N LYS A 2 52.25 2.04 30.49
CA LYS A 2 51.04 1.41 29.91
C LYS A 2 49.92 2.46 29.82
N LYS A 3 49.46 2.81 28.62
CA LYS A 3 48.26 3.63 28.41
C LYS A 3 47.02 2.75 28.62
N LYS A 4 46.22 3.08 29.64
CA LYS A 4 44.86 2.55 29.83
C LYS A 4 43.94 3.19 28.81
N THR A 5 43.24 2.36 28.06
CA THR A 5 42.10 2.68 27.22
C THR A 5 40.86 2.84 28.10
N GLU A 6 40.24 4.01 28.09
CA GLU A 6 38.89 4.23 28.63
C GLU A 6 37.89 4.10 27.48
N ASN A 7 37.16 2.98 27.47
CA ASN A 7 35.95 2.80 26.67
C ASN A 7 34.77 3.42 27.43
N SER A 8 34.37 4.64 27.09
CA SER A 8 33.10 5.23 27.51
C SER A 8 31.99 4.83 26.53
N ASN A 9 31.54 3.58 26.63
CA ASN A 9 30.37 3.09 25.91
C ASN A 9 29.09 3.57 26.64
N GLY A 10 28.79 4.86 26.50
CA GLY A 10 27.59 5.48 27.03
C GLY A 10 26.39 5.18 26.12
N SER A 11 25.76 4.02 26.30
CA SER A 11 24.46 3.75 25.68
C SER A 11 23.42 4.66 26.33
N GLU A 12 23.15 5.83 25.75
CA GLU A 12 21.98 6.63 26.11
C GLU A 12 20.72 5.79 25.84
N LYS A 13 20.14 5.26 26.92
CA LYS A 13 18.88 4.54 26.86
C LYS A 13 17.80 5.53 26.42
N LEU A 14 17.21 5.31 25.26
CA LEU A 14 16.04 6.05 24.82
C LEU A 14 14.96 6.01 25.92
N PRO A 15 14.33 7.15 26.24
CA PRO A 15 13.29 7.23 27.27
C PRO A 15 12.14 6.29 26.94
N ARG A 16 11.60 5.63 27.98
CA ARG A 16 10.45 4.73 27.83
C ARG A 16 9.20 5.58 27.62
N ALA A 17 8.18 5.05 26.97
CA ALA A 17 6.93 5.78 26.70
C ALA A 17 6.26 6.39 27.96
N ARG A 18 6.48 5.78 29.14
CA ARG A 18 6.02 6.29 30.44
C ARG A 18 6.76 7.53 30.94
N ASP A 19 7.94 7.82 30.40
CA ASP A 19 8.77 8.97 30.76
C ASP A 19 8.32 10.24 30.01
N PHE A 20 7.49 10.09 28.97
CA PHE A 20 6.85 11.20 28.27
C PHE A 20 5.67 11.75 29.08
N LYS A 21 5.88 12.89 29.74
CA LYS A 21 4.78 13.67 30.32
C LYS A 21 4.05 14.40 29.20
N LEU A 22 2.80 14.02 28.95
CA LEU A 22 1.92 14.79 28.06
C LEU A 22 1.80 16.24 28.59
N PRO A 23 1.84 17.24 27.71
CA PRO A 23 1.63 18.63 28.11
C PRO A 23 0.26 18.75 28.80
N LYS A 24 0.22 19.41 29.96
CA LYS A 24 -1.02 19.61 30.73
C LYS A 24 -2.08 20.41 29.95
N ARG A 25 -1.67 21.15 28.91
CA ARG A 25 -2.54 21.90 28.00
C ARG A 25 -1.98 21.80 26.58
N LEU A 26 -2.84 21.40 25.64
CA LEU A 26 -2.57 21.44 24.22
C LEU A 26 -2.69 22.89 23.71
N THR A 27 -1.82 23.28 22.78
CA THR A 27 -1.97 24.55 22.04
C THR A 27 -3.22 24.49 21.15
N LYS A 28 -3.67 25.65 20.64
CA LYS A 28 -4.81 25.72 19.70
C LYS A 28 -4.53 24.85 18.47
N ASP A 29 -3.36 25.00 17.86
CA ASP A 29 -2.94 24.26 16.67
C ASP A 29 -2.87 22.74 16.92
N GLN A 30 -2.42 22.32 18.11
CA GLN A 30 -2.39 20.90 18.48
C GLN A 30 -3.80 20.32 18.62
N LYS A 31 -4.77 21.11 19.11
CA LYS A 31 -6.16 20.67 19.19
C LYS A 31 -6.76 20.54 17.80
N GLU A 32 -6.55 21.52 16.94
CA GLU A 32 -7.01 21.50 15.54
C GLU A 32 -6.43 20.29 14.78
N LEU A 33 -5.15 19.98 14.97
CA LEU A 33 -4.52 18.81 14.35
C LEU A 33 -5.10 17.48 14.86
N ILE A 34 -5.39 17.38 16.17
CA ILE A 34 -6.03 16.19 16.76
C ILE A 34 -7.47 16.04 16.25
N GLU A 35 -8.19 17.15 16.09
CA GLU A 35 -9.56 17.16 15.57
C GLU A 35 -9.59 16.70 14.10
N ALA A 36 -8.72 17.28 13.25
CA ALA A 36 -8.56 16.86 11.86
C ALA A 36 -8.18 15.37 11.74
N PHE A 37 -7.25 14.90 12.58
CA PHE A 37 -6.89 13.48 12.62
C PHE A 37 -8.07 12.58 13.04
N ARG A 38 -8.88 13.02 14.01
CA ARG A 38 -10.10 12.27 14.40
C ARG A 38 -11.14 12.23 13.29
N GLU A 39 -11.35 13.34 12.58
CA GLU A 39 -12.26 13.40 11.44
C GLU A 39 -11.78 12.50 10.31
N ALA A 40 -10.49 12.54 9.96
CA ALA A 40 -9.89 11.63 8.99
C ALA A 40 -10.07 10.16 9.40
N MET A 41 -9.80 9.81 10.66
CA MET A 41 -10.01 8.45 11.18
C MET A 41 -11.49 8.04 11.22
N LYS A 42 -12.42 8.99 11.38
CA LYS A 42 -13.86 8.73 11.36
C LYS A 42 -14.36 8.50 9.94
N ALA A 43 -13.97 9.36 8.99
CA ALA A 43 -14.23 9.17 7.56
C ALA A 43 -13.67 7.81 7.11
N LEU A 44 -12.47 7.45 7.58
CA LEU A 44 -11.88 6.16 7.33
C LEU A 44 -12.70 4.99 7.84
N LYS A 45 -13.20 5.08 9.07
CA LYS A 45 -14.09 4.05 9.63
C LYS A 45 -15.42 3.99 8.91
N GLU A 46 -15.94 5.12 8.43
CA GLU A 46 -17.14 5.15 7.60
C GLU A 46 -16.89 4.55 6.23
N GLU A 47 -15.72 4.73 5.63
CA GLU A 47 -15.31 4.05 4.39
C GLU A 47 -15.06 2.56 4.60
N GLU A 48 -14.35 2.17 5.67
CA GLU A 48 -14.21 0.76 6.08
C GLU A 48 -15.58 0.15 6.34
N ARG A 49 -16.56 0.91 6.85
CA ARG A 49 -17.95 0.45 7.05
C ARG A 49 -18.75 0.42 5.74
N LYS A 50 -18.50 1.36 4.81
CA LYS A 50 -19.19 1.49 3.51
C LYS A 50 -18.73 0.41 2.55
N TYR A 51 -17.43 0.14 2.51
CA TYR A 51 -16.83 -0.82 1.58
C TYR A 51 -16.49 -2.16 2.23
N GLY A 52 -16.41 -2.23 3.56
CA GLY A 52 -16.09 -3.44 4.32
C GLY A 52 -14.66 -3.95 4.14
N LYS A 53 -13.87 -3.28 3.28
CA LYS A 53 -12.68 -3.81 2.63
C LYS A 53 -11.65 -2.71 2.43
N LYS A 54 -10.37 -3.05 2.48
CA LYS A 54 -9.28 -2.08 2.30
C LYS A 54 -8.93 -1.93 0.81
N PRO A 55 -8.70 -0.69 0.32
CA PRO A 55 -8.22 -0.47 -1.03
C PRO A 55 -6.78 -0.95 -1.18
N ILE A 56 -6.49 -1.44 -2.38
CA ILE A 56 -5.16 -1.71 -2.90
C ILE A 56 -5.03 -0.89 -4.17
N PHE A 57 -4.07 0.04 -4.19
CA PHE A 57 -3.82 0.88 -5.35
C PHE A 57 -2.88 0.19 -6.32
N ASP A 58 -3.30 0.14 -7.58
CA ASP A 58 -2.44 -0.18 -8.70
C ASP A 58 -1.43 0.96 -8.96
N THR A 59 -0.28 0.64 -9.57
CA THR A 59 0.78 1.65 -9.83
C THR A 59 0.32 2.75 -10.77
N SER A 60 -0.62 2.45 -11.68
CA SER A 60 -1.23 3.42 -12.59
C SER A 60 -1.84 4.63 -11.89
N VAL A 61 -2.25 4.50 -10.62
CA VAL A 61 -2.96 5.55 -9.85
C VAL A 61 -2.01 6.56 -9.20
N PHE A 62 -0.76 6.18 -8.96
CA PHE A 62 0.18 7.01 -8.20
C PHE A 62 0.58 8.32 -8.90
N PRO A 63 0.76 8.38 -10.24
CA PRO A 63 1.07 9.64 -10.93
C PRO A 63 0.07 10.76 -10.62
N ASP A 64 -1.22 10.45 -10.56
CA ASP A 64 -2.28 11.45 -10.43
C ASP A 64 -2.69 11.67 -8.96
N TYR A 65 -2.60 10.63 -8.12
CA TYR A 65 -3.18 10.65 -6.77
C TYR A 65 -2.19 10.41 -5.63
N ALA A 66 -0.87 10.42 -5.87
CA ALA A 66 0.12 10.15 -4.82
C ALA A 66 -0.05 10.99 -3.54
N VAL A 67 -0.38 12.28 -3.64
CA VAL A 67 -0.58 13.11 -2.44
C VAL A 67 -1.76 12.60 -1.61
N ARG A 68 -2.87 12.25 -2.25
CA ARG A 68 -4.07 11.74 -1.58
C ARG A 68 -3.88 10.32 -1.04
N ILE A 69 -3.11 9.49 -1.74
CA ILE A 69 -2.71 8.16 -1.24
C ILE A 69 -1.84 8.30 0.01
N GLU A 70 -0.99 9.34 0.11
CA GLU A 70 -0.17 9.61 1.30
C GLU A 70 -1.03 9.72 2.56
N ASP A 71 -2.15 10.44 2.46
CA ASP A 71 -3.08 10.66 3.57
C ASP A 71 -3.78 9.36 4.01
N LEU A 72 -3.83 8.36 3.14
CA LEU A 72 -4.50 7.07 3.36
C LEU A 72 -3.54 5.92 3.72
N LEU A 73 -2.23 6.18 3.87
CA LEU A 73 -1.21 5.14 4.08
C LEU A 73 -1.48 4.18 5.24
N LEU A 74 -2.19 4.61 6.28
CA LEU A 74 -2.49 3.79 7.47
C LEU A 74 -3.75 2.92 7.32
N SER A 75 -4.40 3.02 6.17
CA SER A 75 -5.76 2.54 5.95
C SER A 75 -5.86 1.62 4.75
N CYS A 76 -4.87 1.67 3.87
CA CYS A 76 -4.78 0.85 2.68
C CYS A 76 -3.87 -0.36 2.92
N LEU A 77 -4.03 -1.36 2.08
CA LEU A 77 -3.10 -2.48 1.99
C LEU A 77 -2.11 -2.20 0.86
N PHE A 78 -0.84 -2.50 1.11
CA PHE A 78 0.22 -2.23 0.14
C PHE A 78 0.96 -3.51 -0.23
N PRO A 79 0.65 -4.11 -1.39
CA PRO A 79 1.46 -5.18 -1.95
C PRO A 79 2.89 -4.70 -2.21
N SER A 80 3.88 -5.48 -1.77
CA SER A 80 5.29 -5.10 -1.89
C SER A 80 5.73 -4.91 -3.33
N VAL A 81 5.09 -5.60 -4.28
CA VAL A 81 5.33 -5.47 -5.72
C VAL A 81 5.07 -4.05 -6.23
N ILE A 82 4.04 -3.37 -5.71
CA ILE A 82 3.74 -1.97 -6.06
C ILE A 82 4.91 -1.08 -5.67
N PHE A 83 5.48 -1.25 -4.47
CA PHE A 83 6.66 -0.47 -4.08
C PHE A 83 7.89 -0.78 -4.94
N TYR A 84 8.08 -2.01 -5.38
CA TYR A 84 9.19 -2.35 -6.29
C TYR A 84 9.05 -1.63 -7.63
N GLU A 85 7.83 -1.58 -8.17
CA GLU A 85 7.53 -0.85 -9.40
C GLU A 85 7.72 0.65 -9.23
N LEU A 86 7.15 1.25 -8.18
CA LEU A 86 7.30 2.68 -7.90
C LEU A 86 8.76 3.12 -7.71
N VAL A 87 9.57 2.28 -7.05
CA VAL A 87 11.01 2.53 -6.91
C VAL A 87 11.72 2.37 -8.26
N ALA A 88 11.40 1.32 -9.03
CA ALA A 88 12.02 1.07 -10.33
C ALA A 88 11.72 2.16 -11.37
N THR A 89 10.56 2.84 -11.26
CA THR A 89 10.15 3.93 -12.16
C THR A 89 10.46 5.33 -11.60
N SER A 90 11.01 5.43 -10.39
CA SER A 90 11.41 6.72 -9.82
C SER A 90 12.59 7.32 -10.59
N ILE A 91 12.44 8.58 -11.01
CA ILE A 91 13.46 9.29 -11.81
C ILE A 91 14.38 10.18 -10.97
N ASP A 92 14.01 10.45 -9.72
CA ASP A 92 14.75 11.33 -8.83
C ASP A 92 14.81 10.79 -7.38
N ASP A 93 15.85 11.21 -6.67
CA ASP A 93 16.17 10.76 -5.30
C ASP A 93 15.10 11.17 -4.27
N SER A 94 14.37 12.27 -4.51
CA SER A 94 13.32 12.72 -3.59
C SER A 94 12.10 11.80 -3.65
N THR A 95 11.72 11.38 -4.87
CA THR A 95 10.65 10.40 -5.11
C THR A 95 11.02 9.02 -4.57
N LEU A 96 12.26 8.57 -4.79
CA LEU A 96 12.78 7.33 -4.21
C LEU A 96 12.65 7.33 -2.67
N LYS A 97 13.20 8.35 -2.00
CA LYS A 97 13.13 8.50 -0.54
C LYS A 97 11.70 8.56 -0.01
N LYS A 98 10.77 9.17 -0.78
CA LYS A 98 9.35 9.18 -0.46
C LYS A 98 8.79 7.76 -0.42
N TYR A 99 8.99 6.96 -1.46
CA TYR A 99 8.48 5.59 -1.51
C TYR A 99 9.14 4.66 -0.49
N GLU A 100 10.44 4.83 -0.20
CA GLU A 100 11.11 4.09 0.88
C GLU A 100 10.49 4.41 2.25
N ARG A 101 10.21 5.69 2.53
CA ARG A 101 9.52 6.11 3.75
C ARG A 101 8.14 5.46 3.85
N TRP A 102 7.36 5.50 2.78
CA TRP A 102 6.02 4.90 2.74
C TRP A 102 6.06 3.38 2.97
N ARG A 103 6.98 2.68 2.30
CA ARG A 103 7.18 1.24 2.51
C ARG A 103 7.56 0.93 3.96
N GLY A 104 8.43 1.74 4.56
CA GLY A 104 8.81 1.62 5.97
C GLY A 104 7.62 1.80 6.91
N LEU A 105 6.78 2.80 6.67
CA LEU A 105 5.54 3.03 7.42
C LEU A 105 4.54 1.89 7.27
N ALA A 106 4.28 1.43 6.04
CA ALA A 106 3.38 0.31 5.78
C ALA A 106 3.87 -0.99 6.45
N SER A 107 5.18 -1.26 6.40
CA SER A 107 5.79 -2.41 7.07
C SER A 107 5.63 -2.34 8.59
N LYS A 108 5.97 -1.20 9.20
CA LYS A 108 5.85 -0.97 10.65
C LYS A 108 4.41 -1.19 11.16
N ASN A 109 3.42 -0.85 10.33
CA ASN A 109 2.00 -0.96 10.67
C ASN A 109 1.35 -2.26 10.18
N LYS A 110 2.12 -3.23 9.66
CA LYS A 110 1.62 -4.51 9.13
C LYS A 110 0.59 -4.36 7.99
N LEU A 111 0.74 -3.31 7.19
CA LEU A 111 -0.07 -3.04 5.99
C LEU A 111 0.63 -3.49 4.70
N LEU A 112 1.94 -3.77 4.78
CA LEU A 112 2.71 -4.31 3.67
C LEU A 112 2.39 -5.80 3.47
N ILE A 113 1.85 -6.15 2.29
CA ILE A 113 1.58 -7.53 1.88
C ILE A 113 2.74 -8.02 1.02
N ASN A 114 3.42 -9.08 1.45
CA ASN A 114 4.46 -9.71 0.64
C ASN A 114 3.85 -10.95 -0.04
N PRO A 115 3.90 -11.06 -1.38
CA PRO A 115 3.41 -12.25 -2.08
C PRO A 115 4.19 -13.50 -1.65
N THR A 116 3.47 -14.58 -1.36
CA THR A 116 4.08 -15.87 -1.05
C THR A 116 4.37 -16.67 -2.33
N ALA A 117 5.16 -17.74 -2.23
CA ALA A 117 5.33 -18.69 -3.33
C ALA A 117 3.99 -19.28 -3.82
N SER A 118 3.03 -19.47 -2.91
CA SER A 118 1.69 -19.94 -3.26
C SER A 118 0.94 -18.90 -4.09
N ASP A 119 1.06 -17.61 -3.79
CA ASP A 119 0.39 -16.56 -4.55
C ASP A 119 0.93 -16.50 -5.97
N TRP A 120 2.26 -16.55 -6.14
CA TRP A 120 2.89 -16.63 -7.45
C TRP A 120 2.43 -17.86 -8.27
N TRP A 121 2.29 -19.00 -7.60
CA TRP A 121 1.80 -20.22 -8.26
C TRP A 121 0.34 -20.11 -8.70
N GLU A 122 -0.54 -19.60 -7.83
CA GLU A 122 -1.94 -19.38 -8.18
C GLU A 122 -2.11 -18.34 -9.29
N THR A 123 -1.34 -17.26 -9.26
CA THR A 123 -1.31 -16.25 -10.33
C THR A 123 -0.84 -16.88 -11.64
N SER A 124 0.20 -17.72 -11.63
CA SER A 124 0.67 -18.42 -12.83
C SER A 124 -0.42 -19.34 -13.42
N LYS A 125 -1.19 -20.03 -12.58
CA LYS A 125 -2.34 -20.82 -13.03
C LYS A 125 -3.45 -19.93 -13.60
N ALA A 126 -3.71 -18.76 -13.02
CA ALA A 126 -4.69 -17.81 -13.54
C ALA A 126 -4.28 -17.28 -14.93
N ILE A 127 -3.03 -16.85 -15.09
CA ILE A 127 -2.48 -16.44 -16.40
C ILE A 127 -2.57 -17.57 -17.42
N ARG A 128 -2.23 -18.81 -17.03
CA ARG A 128 -2.39 -19.97 -17.92
C ARG A 128 -3.85 -20.17 -18.36
N ARG A 129 -4.82 -20.00 -17.45
CA ARG A 129 -6.25 -20.08 -17.79
C ARG A 129 -6.64 -18.97 -18.77
N LEU A 130 -6.13 -17.75 -18.60
CA LEU A 130 -6.32 -16.66 -19.57
C LEU A 130 -5.80 -17.04 -20.96
N TYR A 131 -4.60 -17.60 -21.07
CA TYR A 131 -4.08 -18.08 -22.38
C TYR A 131 -4.97 -19.13 -23.05
N LEU A 132 -5.73 -19.91 -22.28
CA LEU A 132 -6.65 -20.92 -22.81
C LEU A 132 -8.00 -20.35 -23.25
N ILE A 133 -8.43 -19.20 -22.71
CA ILE A 133 -9.73 -18.59 -23.04
C ILE A 133 -9.60 -17.36 -23.96
N GLU A 134 -8.50 -16.61 -23.87
CA GLU A 134 -8.20 -15.40 -24.66
C GLU A 134 -7.17 -15.73 -25.76
N THR A 135 -7.52 -16.63 -26.67
CA THR A 135 -6.56 -17.15 -27.67
C THR A 135 -6.07 -16.10 -28.67
N GLU A 136 -6.79 -14.99 -28.82
CA GLU A 136 -6.52 -13.95 -29.82
C GLU A 136 -5.58 -12.84 -29.33
N GLN A 137 -5.32 -12.73 -28.02
CA GLN A 137 -4.47 -11.67 -27.46
C GLN A 137 -3.31 -12.16 -26.57
N PRO A 138 -2.43 -13.08 -27.04
CA PRO A 138 -1.33 -13.61 -26.23
C PRO A 138 -0.35 -12.56 -25.68
N SER A 139 -0.14 -11.48 -26.43
CA SER A 139 0.74 -10.36 -26.05
C SER A 139 0.19 -9.58 -24.87
N LYS A 140 -1.12 -9.29 -24.86
CA LYS A 140 -1.80 -8.61 -23.76
C LYS A 140 -1.75 -9.45 -22.49
N ILE A 141 -2.02 -10.75 -22.56
CA ILE A 141 -1.97 -11.65 -21.40
C ILE A 141 -0.59 -11.65 -20.73
N LYS A 142 0.49 -11.45 -21.51
CA LYS A 142 1.85 -11.39 -20.96
C LYS A 142 2.06 -10.17 -20.07
N THR A 143 1.39 -9.04 -20.33
CA THR A 143 1.53 -7.81 -19.54
C THR A 143 0.75 -7.90 -18.22
N LEU A 144 -0.35 -8.64 -18.19
CA LEU A 144 -1.25 -8.80 -17.03
C LEU A 144 -0.66 -9.56 -15.83
N ARG A 145 0.63 -9.92 -15.83
CA ARG A 145 1.23 -10.76 -14.78
C ARG A 145 1.21 -10.09 -13.40
N ASN A 146 1.58 -8.82 -13.36
CA ASN A 146 1.62 -8.06 -12.11
C ASN A 146 0.20 -7.73 -11.66
N ASP A 147 -0.68 -7.33 -12.57
CA ASP A 147 -2.10 -7.09 -12.31
C ASP A 147 -2.80 -8.36 -11.78
N ALA A 148 -2.51 -9.52 -12.36
CA ALA A 148 -3.06 -10.79 -11.89
C ALA A 148 -2.52 -11.18 -10.51
N LEU A 149 -1.29 -10.80 -10.16
CA LEU A 149 -0.78 -10.94 -8.79
C LEU A 149 -1.49 -9.97 -7.85
N LEU A 150 -1.69 -8.72 -8.26
CA LEU A 150 -2.40 -7.72 -7.47
C LEU A 150 -3.83 -8.16 -7.17
N ALA A 151 -4.52 -8.68 -8.18
CA ALA A 151 -5.84 -9.30 -8.06
C ALA A 151 -5.86 -10.48 -7.09
N ARG A 152 -4.87 -11.37 -7.17
CA ARG A 152 -4.74 -12.50 -6.24
C ARG A 152 -4.60 -12.02 -4.80
N LEU A 153 -3.70 -11.09 -4.54
CA LEU A 153 -3.46 -10.56 -3.19
C LEU A 153 -4.69 -9.83 -2.67
N THR A 154 -5.38 -9.09 -3.53
CA THR A 154 -6.63 -8.41 -3.17
C THR A 154 -7.69 -9.39 -2.67
N VAL A 155 -7.92 -10.49 -3.39
CA VAL A 155 -8.89 -11.51 -2.98
C VAL A 155 -8.49 -12.16 -1.66
N MET A 156 -7.20 -12.49 -1.49
CA MET A 156 -6.69 -13.13 -0.27
C MET A 156 -6.81 -12.27 0.99
N HIS A 157 -6.77 -10.94 0.82
CA HIS A 157 -6.80 -9.98 1.93
C HIS A 157 -8.15 -9.25 2.05
N ASP A 158 -9.19 -9.78 1.41
CA ASP A 158 -10.53 -9.20 1.40
C ASP A 158 -10.54 -7.69 1.03
N GLY A 159 -9.75 -7.32 0.03
CA GLY A 159 -9.62 -5.94 -0.45
C GLY A 159 -10.45 -5.65 -1.70
N PHE A 160 -10.18 -4.49 -2.29
CA PHE A 160 -10.57 -4.14 -3.66
C PHE A 160 -9.45 -3.35 -4.34
N ILE A 161 -9.39 -3.42 -5.67
CA ILE A 161 -8.38 -2.72 -6.47
C ILE A 161 -8.91 -1.36 -6.89
N VAL A 162 -8.08 -0.34 -6.76
CA VAL A 162 -8.28 0.98 -7.35
C VAL A 162 -7.24 1.15 -8.46
N THR A 163 -7.69 1.44 -9.68
CA THR A 163 -6.85 1.46 -10.89
C THR A 163 -7.39 2.42 -11.95
N HIS A 164 -6.53 2.87 -12.88
CA HIS A 164 -6.97 3.46 -14.15
C HIS A 164 -7.22 2.40 -15.24
N ASP A 165 -6.57 1.24 -15.14
CA ASP A 165 -6.57 0.18 -16.15
C ASP A 165 -7.69 -0.83 -15.92
N VAL A 166 -8.94 -0.35 -15.84
CA VAL A 166 -10.10 -1.20 -15.52
C VAL A 166 -10.26 -2.37 -16.49
N ASP A 167 -10.04 -2.15 -17.78
CA ASP A 167 -10.17 -3.18 -18.82
C ASP A 167 -9.24 -4.38 -18.57
N ASP A 168 -8.03 -4.13 -18.05
CA ASP A 168 -7.04 -5.17 -17.77
C ASP A 168 -7.51 -6.05 -16.61
N PHE A 169 -8.05 -5.44 -15.56
CA PHE A 169 -8.63 -6.17 -14.44
C PHE A 169 -9.96 -6.85 -14.79
N GLN A 170 -10.74 -6.34 -15.75
CA GLN A 170 -11.93 -7.03 -16.28
C GLN A 170 -11.54 -8.31 -17.04
N ILE A 171 -10.44 -8.32 -17.79
CA ILE A 171 -9.91 -9.56 -18.39
C ILE A 171 -9.55 -10.55 -17.29
N ILE A 172 -8.87 -10.09 -16.23
CA ILE A 172 -8.47 -10.93 -15.10
C ILE A 172 -9.68 -11.50 -14.34
N GLN A 173 -10.78 -10.75 -14.21
CA GLN A 173 -12.01 -11.21 -13.57
C GLN A 173 -12.61 -12.48 -14.23
N LYS A 174 -12.34 -12.73 -15.52
CA LYS A 174 -12.75 -13.97 -16.21
C LYS A 174 -12.21 -15.23 -15.52
N VAL A 175 -11.04 -15.14 -14.89
CA VAL A 175 -10.40 -16.26 -14.16
C VAL A 175 -10.35 -16.06 -12.64
N MET A 176 -10.61 -14.84 -12.16
CA MET A 176 -10.68 -14.47 -10.75
C MET A 176 -11.92 -13.61 -10.48
N PRO A 177 -13.14 -14.19 -10.50
CA PRO A 177 -14.40 -13.43 -10.49
C PRO A 177 -14.69 -12.67 -9.19
N ASN A 178 -14.00 -13.02 -8.10
CA ASN A 178 -14.19 -12.38 -6.79
C ASN A 178 -13.38 -11.09 -6.62
N VAL A 179 -12.58 -10.72 -7.61
CA VAL A 179 -11.81 -9.47 -7.60
C VAL A 179 -12.80 -8.31 -7.72
N LYS A 180 -12.77 -7.39 -6.75
CA LYS A 180 -13.53 -6.14 -6.80
C LYS A 180 -12.62 -5.04 -7.34
N ILE A 181 -13.13 -4.26 -8.28
CA ILE A 181 -12.42 -3.19 -8.97
C ILE A 181 -13.22 -1.90 -8.82
N MET A 182 -12.53 -0.79 -8.67
CA MET A 182 -13.07 0.56 -8.66
C MET A 182 -12.12 1.45 -9.48
N THR A 183 -12.66 2.40 -10.23
CA THR A 183 -11.80 3.39 -10.90
C THR A 183 -11.14 4.31 -9.88
N ALA A 184 -9.95 4.82 -10.19
CA ALA A 184 -9.32 5.88 -9.39
C ALA A 184 -10.24 7.09 -9.21
N GLN A 185 -10.95 7.48 -10.28
CA GLN A 185 -11.89 8.59 -10.24
C GLN A 185 -13.04 8.33 -9.26
N GLU A 186 -13.71 7.18 -9.35
CA GLU A 186 -14.80 6.83 -8.42
C GLU A 186 -14.31 6.71 -6.97
N PHE A 187 -13.05 6.34 -6.73
CA PHE A 187 -12.52 6.25 -5.38
C PHE A 187 -12.24 7.64 -4.78
N PHE A 188 -11.73 8.57 -5.58
CA PHE A 188 -11.23 9.86 -5.13
C PHE A 188 -12.21 11.03 -5.31
N ASP A 189 -13.26 10.91 -6.13
CA ASP A 189 -14.22 12.02 -6.35
C ASP A 189 -15.40 12.02 -5.35
N TYR A 190 -15.40 11.09 -4.37
CA TYR A 190 -16.29 11.14 -3.19
C TYR A 190 -15.67 11.97 -2.05
#